data_AF-A0A1C6V0I9-F1
#
_entry.id   AF-A0A1C6V0I9-F1
#
_cell.length_a   1.000
_cell.length_b   1.000
_cell.length_c   1.000
_cell.angle_alpha   90.00
_cell.angle_beta   90.00
_cell.angle_gamma   90.00
#
_symmetry.space_group_name_H-M   'P 1'
#
loop_
_entity.id
_entity.type
_entity.pdbx_description
1 polymer ?
#
loop_
_entity_poly.entity_id
_entity_poly.type
_entity_poly.pdbx_seq_one_letter_code
_entity_poly.pdbx_strand_id
1 'polypeptide(L)'
;MTVYRSRHALAGPLTPNRIAALRIPTARRGYRPEDVDALLHRLAFELQRRTQERDEARHEGQRIRGALRSWQSARSHQNGSK
;
A
#
# COMPACT_ATOMS: atom_id res chain seq x y z
N MET A 1 -6.11 11.00 13.32
CA MET A 1 -5.52 9.71 12.90
C MET A 1 -5.38 8.83 14.12
N THR A 2 -6.14 7.75 14.21
CA THR A 2 -6.05 6.81 15.33
C THR A 2 -4.79 5.97 15.14
N VAL A 3 -3.76 6.19 15.96
CA VAL A 3 -2.52 5.40 15.89
C VAL A 3 -2.83 4.04 16.49
N TYR A 4 -2.71 2.98 15.69
CA TYR A 4 -2.81 1.62 16.19
C TYR A 4 -1.70 1.41 17.24
N ARG A 5 -2.09 1.24 18.51
CA ARG A 5 -1.19 1.00 19.64
C ARG A 5 -1.44 -0.40 20.18
N SER A 6 -0.59 -1.34 19.77
CA SER A 6 -0.50 -2.66 20.40
C SER A 6 0.82 -2.75 21.15
N ARG A 7 0.79 -3.36 22.34
CA ARG A 7 1.99 -3.74 23.11
C ARG A 7 2.91 -4.70 22.36
N HIS A 8 2.37 -5.40 21.36
CA HIS A 8 3.09 -6.26 20.41
C HIS A 8 2.81 -5.81 18.98
N ALA A 9 2.94 -4.51 18.71
CA ALA A 9 2.81 -4.00 17.35
C ALA A 9 3.90 -4.62 16.46
N LEU A 10 3.50 -5.14 15.29
CA LEU A 10 4.45 -5.50 14.25
C LEU A 10 5.22 -4.23 13.87
N ALA A 11 6.51 -4.18 14.21
CA ALA A 11 7.30 -2.95 14.13
C ALA A 11 7.61 -2.58 12.67
N GLY A 12 7.09 -1.48 12.15
CA GLY A 12 7.35 -1.03 10.77
C GLY A 12 6.18 -1.34 9.81
N PRO A 13 6.35 -1.11 8.50
CA PRO A 13 5.26 -1.23 7.55
C PRO A 13 4.73 -2.67 7.48
N LEU A 14 3.41 -2.79 7.40
CA LEU A 14 2.75 -4.04 7.11
C LEU A 14 2.78 -4.23 5.60
N THR A 15 3.65 -5.12 5.11
CA THR A 15 3.78 -5.44 3.69
C THR A 15 3.29 -6.87 3.44
N PRO A 16 2.82 -7.20 2.23
CA PRO A 16 2.35 -8.55 1.89
C PRO A 16 3.39 -9.62 2.22
N ASN A 17 4.65 -9.42 1.80
CA ASN A 17 5.75 -10.35 2.09
C ASN A 17 5.98 -10.54 3.59
N ARG A 18 5.83 -9.47 4.37
CA ARG A 18 6.02 -9.53 5.81
C ARG A 18 4.89 -10.27 6.52
N ILE A 19 3.66 -10.12 6.06
CA ILE A 19 2.52 -10.90 6.56
C ILE A 19 2.73 -12.38 6.24
N ALA A 20 3.11 -12.70 5.00
CA ALA A 20 3.32 -14.08 4.56
C ALA A 20 4.48 -14.78 5.29
N ALA A 21 5.51 -14.03 5.72
CA ALA A 21 6.65 -14.55 6.45
C ALA A 21 6.44 -14.60 7.98
N LEU A 22 5.28 -14.17 8.48
CA LEU A 22 5.04 -14.09 9.92
C LEU A 22 4.91 -15.49 10.52
N ARG A 23 5.66 -15.75 11.59
CA ARG A 23 5.53 -16.97 12.39
C ARG A 23 4.92 -16.62 13.75
N ILE A 24 3.71 -17.11 14.00
CA ILE A 24 3.01 -16.89 15.25
C ILE A 24 3.25 -18.08 16.19
N PRO A 25 3.70 -17.87 17.43
CA PRO A 25 3.91 -18.95 18.39
C PRO A 25 2.59 -19.62 18.79
N THR A 26 2.62 -20.92 19.01
CA THR A 26 1.47 -21.70 19.48
C THR A 26 1.29 -21.60 20.99
N ALA A 27 0.05 -21.78 21.47
CA ALA A 27 -0.28 -21.79 22.89
C ALA A 27 -1.33 -22.87 23.20
N ARG A 28 -1.31 -23.42 24.42
CA ARG A 28 -2.17 -24.55 24.88
C ARG A 28 -3.69 -24.29 24.72
N ARG A 29 -4.11 -23.03 24.66
CA ARG A 29 -5.48 -22.58 24.34
C ARG A 29 -5.47 -21.46 23.29
N GLY A 30 -4.55 -21.56 22.33
CA GLY A 30 -4.38 -20.60 21.25
C GLY A 30 -5.34 -20.86 20.08
N TYR A 31 -5.29 -19.97 19.09
CA TYR A 31 -5.95 -20.19 17.81
C TYR A 31 -5.42 -21.44 17.11
N ARG A 32 -6.26 -22.03 16.26
CA ARG A 32 -5.86 -23.10 15.34
C ARG A 32 -4.84 -22.55 14.34
N PRO A 33 -3.60 -23.05 14.31
CA PRO A 33 -2.56 -22.52 13.42
C PRO A 33 -2.99 -22.48 11.95
N GLU A 34 -3.66 -23.53 11.48
CA GLU A 34 -4.14 -23.66 10.11
C GLU A 34 -5.14 -22.56 9.71
N ASP A 35 -6.05 -22.19 10.62
CA ASP A 35 -7.05 -21.15 10.38
C ASP A 35 -6.39 -19.76 10.35
N VAL A 36 -5.38 -19.56 11.21
CA VAL A 36 -4.58 -18.33 11.23
C VAL A 36 -3.72 -18.22 9.98
N ASP A 37 -3.06 -19.29 9.56
CA ASP A 37 -2.23 -19.31 8.35
C ASP A 37 -3.08 -19.03 7.09
N ALA A 38 -4.27 -19.63 7.00
CA ALA A 38 -5.22 -19.35 5.91
C ALA A 38 -5.66 -17.88 5.90
N LEU A 39 -5.96 -17.31 7.07
CA LEU A 39 -6.31 -15.90 7.23
C LEU A 39 -5.16 -14.98 6.81
N LEU A 40 -3.93 -15.25 7.29
CA LEU A 40 -2.75 -14.45 6.95
C LEU A 40 -2.41 -14.53 5.47
N HIS A 41 -2.56 -15.69 4.85
CA HIS A 41 -2.36 -15.87 3.42
C HIS A 41 -3.36 -15.02 2.61
N ARG A 42 -4.65 -15.08 2.99
CA ARG A 42 -5.69 -14.26 2.34
C ARG A 42 -5.43 -12.76 2.54
N LEU A 43 -5.03 -12.36 3.74
CA LEU A 43 -4.72 -10.97 4.07
C LEU A 43 -3.54 -10.45 3.25
N ALA A 44 -2.48 -11.25 3.10
CA ALA A 44 -1.32 -10.89 2.29
C ALA A 44 -1.72 -10.67 0.82
N PHE A 45 -2.54 -11.56 0.26
CA PHE A 45 -3.08 -11.42 -1.10
C PHE A 45 -3.90 -10.14 -1.27
N GLU A 46 -4.82 -9.86 -0.35
CA GLU A 46 -5.66 -8.65 -0.44
C GLU A 46 -4.85 -7.37 -0.28
N LEU A 47 -3.87 -7.36 0.63
CA LEU A 47 -2.98 -6.22 0.82
C LEU A 47 -2.13 -5.95 -0.42
N GLN A 48 -1.63 -7.00 -1.09
CA GLN A 48 -0.89 -6.88 -2.34
C GLN A 48 -1.76 -6.20 -3.40
N ARG A 49 -2.99 -6.71 -3.59
CA ARG A 49 -3.94 -6.18 -4.56
C ARG A 49 -4.26 -4.71 -4.29
N ARG A 50 -4.54 -4.34 -3.04
CA ARG A 50 -4.83 -2.95 -2.64
C ARG A 50 -3.62 -2.02 -2.83
N THR A 51 -2.43 -2.52 -2.56
CA THR A 51 -1.18 -1.76 -2.76
C THR A 51 -0.97 -1.47 -4.24
N GLN A 52 -1.17 -2.48 -5.10
CA GLN A 52 -1.09 -2.33 -6.54
C GLN A 52 -2.12 -1.32 -7.08
N GLU A 53 -3.40 -1.46 -6.73
CA GLU A 53 -4.47 -0.52 -7.15
C GLU A 53 -4.12 0.93 -6.78
N ARG A 54 -3.60 1.13 -5.56
CA ARG A 54 -3.22 2.44 -5.06
C ARG A 54 -2.03 3.01 -5.83
N ASP A 55 -1.05 2.18 -6.13
CA ASP A 55 0.16 2.61 -6.82
C ASP A 55 -0.16 2.94 -8.29
N GLU A 56 -1.01 2.15 -8.95
CA GLU A 56 -1.57 2.45 -10.28
C GLU A 56 -2.30 3.79 -10.30
N ALA A 57 -3.21 4.03 -9.35
CA ALA A 57 -3.91 5.31 -9.25
C ALA A 57 -2.96 6.51 -9.02
N ARG A 58 -1.89 6.31 -8.25
CA ARG A 58 -0.86 7.33 -8.04
C ARG A 58 -0.06 7.62 -9.31
N HIS A 59 0.33 6.58 -10.04
CA HIS A 59 1.03 6.72 -11.30
C HIS A 59 0.18 7.48 -12.32
N GLU A 60 -1.10 7.14 -12.42
CA GLU A 60 -2.01 7.84 -13.34
C GLU A 60 -2.18 9.31 -12.95
N GLY A 61 -2.38 9.60 -11.66
CA GLY A 61 -2.44 10.98 -11.18
C GLY A 61 -1.16 11.77 -11.44
N GLN A 62 0.02 11.13 -11.36
CA GLN A 62 1.30 11.75 -11.71
C GLN A 62 1.40 12.05 -13.20
N ARG A 63 0.95 11.13 -14.07
CA ARG A 63 0.91 11.32 -15.53
C ARG A 63 0.04 12.50 -15.91
N ILE A 64 -1.19 12.56 -15.39
CA ILE A 64 -2.14 13.65 -15.68
C ILE A 64 -1.55 15.00 -15.25
N ARG A 65 -1.00 15.08 -14.03
CA ARG A 65 -0.34 16.31 -13.55
C ARG A 65 0.89 16.68 -14.39
N GLY A 66 1.63 15.69 -14.89
CA GLY A 66 2.76 15.90 -15.80
C GLY A 66 2.30 16.52 -17.12
N ALA A 67 1.29 15.93 -17.77
CA ALA A 67 0.73 16.42 -19.03
C ALA A 67 0.10 17.81 -18.88
N LEU A 68 -0.56 18.10 -17.76
CA LEU A 68 -1.12 19.41 -17.50
C LEU A 68 -0.02 20.48 -17.38
N ARG A 69 1.06 20.17 -16.65
CA ARG A 69 2.20 21.10 -16.52
C ARG A 69 2.88 21.36 -17.86
N SER A 70 3.12 20.33 -18.67
CA SER A 70 3.77 20.51 -19.98
C SER A 70 2.92 21.37 -20.92
N TRP A 71 1.60 21.15 -20.94
CA TRP A 71 0.67 21.97 -21.70
C TRP A 71 0.67 23.44 -21.24
N GLN A 72 0.65 23.69 -19.92
CA GLN A 72 0.71 25.06 -19.37
C GLN A 72 2.00 25.78 -19.78
N SER A 73 3.15 25.12 -19.66
CA SER A 73 4.44 25.70 -20.05
C SER A 73 4.48 26.05 -21.54
N ALA A 74 4.01 25.15 -22.42
CA ALA A 74 3.94 25.41 -23.85
C ALA A 74 3.05 26.60 -24.22
N ARG A 75 1.96 26.84 -23.46
CA ARG A 75 1.07 27.98 -23.67
C ARG A 75 1.67 29.29 -23.16
N SER A 76 2.39 29.27 -22.04
CA SER A 76 3.11 30.45 -21.53
C SER A 76 4.21 30.92 -22.48
N HIS A 77 4.95 30.00 -23.11
CA HIS A 77 5.94 30.34 -24.14
C HIS A 77 5.31 30.98 -25.39
N GLN A 78 4.10 30.59 -25.78
CA GLN A 78 3.39 31.19 -26.91
C GLN A 78 2.83 32.58 -26.60
N ASN A 79 2.38 32.82 -25.36
CA ASN A 79 1.83 34.12 -24.94
C ASN A 79 2.89 35.18 -24.59
N GLY A 80 4.13 34.80 -24.32
CA GLY A 80 5.23 35.73 -24.02
C GLY A 80 5.98 36.25 -25.25
N SER A 81 5.57 35.86 -26.47
CA SER A 81 6.22 36.21 -27.74
C SER A 81 5.40 37.21 -28.58
N LYS A 82 4.53 37.99 -27.93
CA LYS A 82 3.67 39.02 -28.53
C LYS A 82 3.85 40.32 -27.77
#